data_AF-A0A7S2TUQ7-F1
#
_entry.id   AF-A0A7S2TUQ7-F1
#
_cell.length_a   1.000
_cell.length_b   1.000
_cell.length_c   1.000
_cell.angle_alpha   90.00
_cell.angle_beta   90.00
_cell.angle_gamma   90.00
#
_symmetry.space_group_name_H-M   'P 1'
#
loop_
_entity.id
_entity.type
_entity.pdbx_description
1 polymer ?
#
loop_
_entity_poly.entity_id
_entity_poly.type
_entity_poly.pdbx_seq_one_letter_code
_entity_poly.pdbx_strand_id
1 'polypeptide(L)'
;RVACPKCRRSMCFACRVPWHEGLTCAAYALVLQDEAKRAKLDEEHRADLRFWEYLKTREGKVQTCKRCHAQIEKRSGCGKMKCRCGYKFCWKCGAVDAKCNCYAGHGFRDPL
;
A
#
# COMPACT_ATOMS: atom_id res chain seq x y z
N ARG A 1 17.07 -32.52 -19.90
CA ARG A 1 15.90 -31.84 -20.53
C ARG A 1 14.80 -32.86 -20.72
N VAL A 2 13.55 -32.52 -20.41
CA VAL A 2 12.37 -33.33 -20.76
C VAL A 2 11.40 -32.43 -21.52
N ALA A 3 10.92 -32.86 -22.68
CA ALA A 3 9.95 -32.11 -23.48
C ALA A 3 8.58 -32.79 -23.38
N CYS A 4 7.54 -32.00 -23.12
CA CYS A 4 6.16 -32.51 -23.14
C CYS A 4 5.72 -32.73 -24.59
N PRO A 5 5.30 -33.94 -25.00
CA PRO A 5 4.86 -34.19 -26.38
C PRO A 5 3.56 -33.45 -26.72
N LYS A 6 2.74 -33.10 -25.72
CA LYS A 6 1.46 -32.41 -25.91
C LYS A 6 1.61 -30.90 -26.13
N CYS A 7 2.33 -30.21 -25.24
CA CYS A 7 2.46 -28.75 -25.29
C CYS A 7 3.82 -28.25 -25.78
N ARG A 8 4.74 -29.17 -26.10
CA ARG A 8 6.12 -28.90 -26.57
C ARG A 8 7.01 -28.10 -25.60
N ARG A 9 6.53 -27.83 -24.37
CA ARG A 9 7.29 -27.12 -23.35
C ARG A 9 8.40 -28.01 -22.80
N SER A 10 9.60 -27.45 -22.65
CA SER A 10 10.77 -28.14 -22.11
C SER A 10 10.97 -27.77 -20.64
N MET A 11 11.30 -28.77 -19.82
CA MET A 11 11.58 -28.62 -18.39
C MET A 11 12.89 -29.32 -18.01
N CYS A 12 13.51 -28.85 -16.93
CA CYS A 12 14.61 -29.56 -16.28
C CYS A 12 14.04 -30.67 -15.40
N PHE A 13 14.49 -31.91 -15.60
CA PHE A 13 14.02 -33.04 -14.79
C PHE A 13 14.45 -32.93 -13.32
N ALA A 14 15.67 -32.43 -13.08
CA ALA A 14 16.27 -32.38 -11.74
C ALA A 14 15.56 -31.37 -10.82
N CYS A 15 15.33 -30.14 -11.29
CA CYS A 15 14.74 -29.07 -10.49
C CYS A 15 13.29 -28.74 -10.86
N ARG A 16 12.71 -29.39 -11.88
CA ARG A 16 11.28 -29.30 -12.28
C ARG A 16 10.79 -27.91 -12.71
N VAL A 17 11.71 -27.03 -13.07
CA VAL A 17 11.44 -25.69 -13.63
C VAL A 17 11.58 -25.70 -15.17
N PRO A 18 11.28 -24.60 -15.89
CA PRO A 18 11.56 -24.51 -17.33
C PRO A 18 13.01 -24.87 -17.67
N TRP A 19 13.21 -25.43 -18.86
CA TRP A 19 14.55 -25.83 -19.29
C TRP A 19 15.50 -24.62 -19.35
N HIS A 20 16.70 -24.78 -18.80
CA HIS A 20 17.69 -23.72 -18.65
C HIS A 20 19.05 -24.15 -19.22
N GLU A 21 19.21 -24.02 -20.54
CA GLU A 21 20.43 -24.41 -21.23
C GLU A 21 21.63 -23.56 -20.78
N GLY A 22 22.80 -24.19 -20.61
CA GLY A 22 24.02 -23.50 -20.19
C GLY A 22 24.06 -23.07 -18.72
N LEU A 23 23.01 -23.30 -17.94
CA LEU A 23 22.96 -22.97 -16.51
C LEU A 23 22.82 -24.23 -15.65
N THR A 24 23.53 -24.26 -14.53
CA THR A 24 23.27 -25.26 -13.48
C THR A 24 21.91 -24.98 -12.84
N CYS A 25 21.31 -25.99 -12.20
CA CYS A 25 20.04 -25.81 -11.48
C CYS A 25 20.15 -24.69 -10.42
N ALA A 26 21.29 -24.60 -9.74
CA ALA A 26 21.54 -23.55 -8.73
C ALA A 26 21.63 -22.15 -9.36
N ALA A 27 22.36 -22.00 -10.47
CA ALA A 27 22.47 -20.73 -11.16
C ALA A 27 21.10 -20.25 -11.68
N TYR A 28 20.31 -21.16 -12.26
CA TYR A 28 18.98 -20.82 -12.75
C TYR A 28 18.00 -20.49 -11.60
N ALA A 29 18.14 -21.12 -10.43
CA ALA A 29 17.34 -20.77 -9.26
C ALA A 29 17.57 -19.31 -8.81
N LEU A 30 18.81 -18.80 -8.91
CA LEU A 30 19.11 -17.40 -8.60
C LEU A 30 18.46 -16.44 -9.60
N VAL A 31 18.42 -16.81 -10.89
CA VAL A 31 17.72 -16.03 -11.93
C VAL A 31 16.23 -15.92 -11.58
N LEU A 32 15.57 -17.04 -11.28
CA LEU A 32 14.15 -17.04 -10.89
C LEU A 32 13.88 -16.20 -9.62
N GLN A 33 14.82 -16.20 -8.66
CA GLN A 33 14.70 -15.36 -7.47
C GLN A 33 14.83 -13.88 -7.79
N ASP A 34 15.75 -13.49 -8.67
CA ASP A 34 15.91 -12.09 -9.09
C ASP A 34 14.67 -11.61 -9.86
N GLU A 35 14.18 -12.40 -10.81
CA GLU A 35 12.95 -12.13 -11.55
C GLU A 35 11.75 -11.97 -10.60
N ALA A 36 11.61 -12.87 -9.62
CA ALA A 36 10.55 -12.79 -8.62
C ALA A 36 10.68 -11.53 -7.74
N LYS A 37 11.90 -11.11 -7.38
CA LYS A 37 12.14 -9.86 -6.64
C LYS A 37 11.77 -8.64 -7.47
N ARG A 38 12.17 -8.59 -8.74
CA ARG A 38 11.80 -7.50 -9.65
C ARG A 38 10.29 -7.41 -9.83
N ALA A 39 9.63 -8.54 -10.08
CA ALA A 39 8.17 -8.58 -10.21
C ALA A 39 7.44 -8.08 -8.96
N LYS A 40 7.98 -8.38 -7.76
CA LYS A 40 7.44 -7.82 -6.50
C LYS A 40 7.63 -6.31 -6.41
N LEU A 41 8.83 -5.80 -6.70
CA LEU A 41 9.11 -4.37 -6.70
C LEU A 41 8.22 -3.62 -7.71
N ASP A 42 7.99 -4.19 -8.89
CA ASP A 42 7.10 -3.63 -9.91
C ASP A 42 5.63 -3.61 -9.47
N GLU A 43 5.17 -4.61 -8.71
CA GLU A 43 3.82 -4.63 -8.14
C GLU A 43 3.68 -3.60 -7.00
N GLU A 44 4.66 -3.53 -6.09
CA GLU A 44 4.70 -2.53 -5.01
C GLU A 44 4.70 -1.11 -5.58
N HIS A 45 5.54 -0.83 -6.57
CA HIS A 45 5.56 0.46 -7.26
C HIS A 45 4.22 0.79 -7.92
N ARG A 46 3.57 -0.18 -8.57
CA ARG A 46 2.24 0.01 -9.16
C ARG A 46 1.17 0.25 -8.10
N ALA A 47 1.25 -0.41 -6.95
CA ALA A 47 0.34 -0.18 -5.83
C ALA A 47 0.50 1.25 -5.28
N ASP A 48 1.74 1.74 -5.14
CA ASP A 48 2.02 3.11 -4.71
C ASP A 48 1.47 4.15 -5.70
N LEU A 49 1.67 3.94 -7.01
CA LEU A 49 1.12 4.83 -8.04
C LEU A 49 -0.41 4.90 -7.96
N ARG A 50 -1.09 3.76 -7.82
CA ARG A 50 -2.56 3.69 -7.66
C ARG A 50 -3.03 4.39 -6.39
N PHE A 51 -2.27 4.24 -5.31
CA PHE A 51 -2.57 4.92 -4.05
C PHE A 51 -2.45 6.44 -4.19
N TRP A 52 -1.40 6.94 -4.84
CA TRP A 52 -1.23 8.37 -5.13
C TRP A 52 -2.32 8.91 -6.07
N GLU A 53 -2.71 8.15 -7.09
CA GLU A 53 -3.81 8.49 -7.98
C GLU A 53 -5.13 8.60 -7.20
N TYR A 54 -5.43 7.62 -6.34
CA TYR A 54 -6.58 7.68 -5.44
C TYR A 54 -6.57 8.93 -4.56
N LEU A 55 -5.44 9.28 -3.95
CA LEU A 55 -5.33 10.50 -3.14
C LEU A 55 -5.60 11.77 -3.96
N LYS A 56 -5.10 11.86 -5.20
CA LYS A 56 -5.39 12.99 -6.09
C LYS A 56 -6.88 13.15 -6.37
N THR A 57 -7.61 12.05 -6.59
CA THR A 57 -9.08 12.11 -6.79
C THR A 57 -9.86 12.56 -5.55
N ARG A 58 -9.21 12.57 -4.37
CA ARG A 58 -9.80 12.91 -3.08
C ARG A 58 -9.18 14.18 -2.48
N GLU A 59 -8.69 15.09 -3.32
CA GLU A 59 -8.11 16.35 -2.88
C GLU A 59 -9.02 17.07 -1.86
N GLY A 60 -8.44 17.44 -0.69
CA GLY A 60 -9.16 18.04 0.44
C GLY A 60 -10.05 17.11 1.28
N LYS A 61 -10.23 15.85 0.86
CA LYS A 61 -11.03 14.82 1.55
C LYS A 61 -10.19 13.74 2.24
N VAL A 62 -8.88 13.72 2.04
CA VAL A 62 -7.96 12.83 2.76
C VAL A 62 -6.91 13.64 3.51
N GLN A 63 -6.56 13.22 4.73
CA GLN A 63 -5.48 13.80 5.53
C GLN A 63 -4.69 12.72 6.27
N THR A 64 -3.40 12.96 6.43
CA THR A 64 -2.50 12.09 7.20
C THR A 64 -2.65 12.37 8.70
N CYS A 65 -2.88 11.32 9.51
CA CYS A 65 -2.85 11.43 10.96
C CYS A 65 -1.46 11.88 11.45
N LYS A 66 -1.38 12.97 12.21
CA LYS A 66 -0.09 13.44 12.76
C LYS A 66 0.51 12.54 13.84
N ARG A 67 -0.25 11.58 14.37
CA ARG A 67 0.21 10.66 15.42
C ARG A 67 0.67 9.29 14.91
N CYS A 68 -0.14 8.66 14.06
CA CYS A 68 0.16 7.31 13.56
C CYS A 68 0.33 7.23 12.05
N HIS A 69 0.34 8.37 11.35
CA HIS A 69 0.53 8.50 9.90
C HIS A 69 -0.49 7.76 9.01
N ALA A 70 -1.53 7.19 9.61
CA ALA A 70 -2.65 6.60 8.87
C ALA A 70 -3.38 7.67 8.04
N GLN A 71 -3.78 7.29 6.83
CA GLN A 71 -4.55 8.12 5.92
C GLN A 71 -6.02 8.09 6.35
N ILE A 72 -6.57 9.26 6.62
CA ILE A 72 -7.93 9.45 7.13
C ILE A 72 -8.75 10.08 6.02
N GLU A 73 -9.80 9.42 5.54
CA GLU A 73 -10.76 10.01 4.62
C GLU A 73 -11.93 10.63 5.39
N LYS A 74 -12.29 11.88 5.06
CA LYS A 74 -13.53 12.52 5.53
C LYS A 74 -14.60 12.38 4.45
N ARG A 75 -15.64 11.58 4.74
CA ARG A 75 -16.79 11.42 3.82
C ARG A 75 -17.77 12.59 3.87
N SER A 76 -18.15 13.01 5.08
CA SER A 76 -19.09 14.13 5.31
C SER A 76 -19.08 14.53 6.79
N GLY A 77 -19.86 15.55 7.16
CA GLY A 77 -20.13 15.89 8.55
C GLY A 77 -19.09 16.80 9.24
N CYS A 78 -19.05 16.70 10.57
CA CYS A 78 -18.36 17.64 11.46
C CYS A 78 -16.84 17.76 11.18
N GLY A 79 -16.27 18.91 11.50
CA GLY A 79 -14.82 19.14 11.46
C GLY A 79 -14.05 18.47 12.61
N LYS A 80 -14.73 17.95 13.64
CA LYS A 80 -14.14 17.24 14.77
C LYS A 80 -13.89 15.78 14.39
N MET A 81 -12.67 15.46 13.99
CA MET A 81 -12.29 14.12 13.52
C MET A 81 -11.49 13.37 14.59
N LYS A 82 -11.71 12.04 14.68
CA LYS A 82 -10.94 11.14 15.56
C LYS A 82 -10.34 10.03 14.70
N CYS A 83 -9.02 9.90 14.72
CA CYS A 83 -8.31 8.78 14.10
C CYS A 83 -8.60 7.48 14.87
N ARG A 84 -8.50 6.33 14.19
CA ARG A 84 -8.59 5.00 14.82
C ARG A 84 -7.57 4.80 15.94
N CYS A 85 -6.40 5.43 15.85
CA CYS A 85 -5.42 5.37 16.93
C CYS A 85 -5.89 6.12 18.19
N GLY A 86 -6.91 6.98 18.09
CA GLY A 86 -7.45 7.82 19.17
C GLY A 86 -7.14 9.31 19.05
N TYR A 87 -6.28 9.73 18.11
CA TYR A 87 -5.90 11.14 17.93
C TYR A 87 -7.10 11.96 17.45
N LYS A 88 -7.45 13.00 18.20
CA LYS A 88 -8.57 13.90 17.92
C LYS A 88 -8.04 15.21 17.36
N PHE A 89 -8.67 15.73 16.30
CA PHE A 89 -8.22 16.95 15.64
C PHE A 89 -9.32 17.66 14.87
N CYS A 90 -9.09 18.93 14.56
CA CYS A 90 -9.91 19.66 13.59
C CYS A 90 -9.48 19.34 12.16
N TRP A 91 -10.41 18.91 11.30
CA TRP A 91 -10.17 18.68 9.88
C TRP A 91 -9.70 19.93 9.13
N LYS A 92 -10.19 21.12 9.48
CA LYS A 92 -9.87 22.35 8.74
C LYS A 92 -8.44 22.84 8.99
N CYS A 93 -7.97 22.82 10.25
CA CYS A 93 -6.67 23.39 10.62
C CYS A 93 -5.69 22.40 11.27
N GLY A 94 -6.12 21.17 11.57
CA GLY A 94 -5.29 20.16 12.22
C GLY A 94 -5.06 20.37 13.72
N ALA A 95 -5.72 21.34 14.37
CA ALA A 95 -5.58 21.60 15.80
C ALA A 95 -5.99 20.38 16.64
N VAL A 96 -5.16 20.04 17.64
CA VAL A 96 -5.39 18.91 18.57
C VAL A 96 -6.69 19.12 19.34
N ASP A 97 -7.46 18.05 19.52
CA ASP A 97 -8.78 18.05 20.18
C ASP A 97 -9.75 19.08 19.59
N ALA A 98 -9.53 19.49 18.33
CA ALA A 98 -10.27 20.57 17.69
C ALA A 98 -10.37 21.85 18.54
N LYS A 99 -9.35 22.12 19.39
CA LYS A 99 -9.20 23.36 20.16
C LYS A 99 -8.81 24.50 19.22
N CYS A 100 -9.78 24.98 18.45
CA CYS A 100 -9.62 26.06 17.48
C CYS A 100 -10.95 26.78 17.24
N ASN A 101 -10.89 27.99 16.68
CA ASN A 101 -12.09 28.75 16.33
C ASN A 101 -12.52 28.56 14.87
N CYS A 102 -12.23 27.40 14.26
CA CYS A 102 -12.57 27.14 12.86
C CYS A 102 -14.08 26.99 12.62
N TYR A 103 -14.84 26.64 13.66
CA TYR A 103 -16.29 26.51 13.69
C TYR A 103 -16.79 26.87 15.10
N ALA A 104 -18.06 27.25 15.23
CA ALA A 104 -18.64 27.55 16.53
C ALA A 104 -18.66 26.32 17.46
N GLY A 105 -18.28 26.50 18.73
CA GLY A 105 -18.32 25.43 19.75
C GLY A 105 -17.35 24.26 19.48
N HIS A 106 -16.20 24.55 18.86
CA HIS A 106 -15.21 23.53 18.53
C HIS A 106 -14.43 23.03 19.76
N GLY A 107 -14.41 21.70 19.92
CA GLY A 107 -13.83 21.00 21.06
C GLY A 107 -14.46 19.61 21.22
N PHE A 108 -13.68 18.63 21.70
CA PHE A 108 -14.23 17.35 22.16
C PHE A 108 -14.58 17.49 23.64
N ARG A 109 -15.81 17.14 24.01
CA ARG A 109 -16.18 16.92 25.41
C ARG A 109 -16.02 15.43 25.64
N ASP A 110 -14.96 15.04 26.34
CA ASP A 110 -14.88 13.68 26.86
C ASP A 110 -15.76 13.62 28.10
N PRO A 111 -16.74 12.69 28.17
CA PRO A 111 -17.37 12.36 29.44
C PRO A 111 -16.27 11.89 30.39
N LEU A 112 -16.22 12.49 31.58
CA LEU A 112 -15.38 12.03 32.68
C LEU A 112 -15.69 10.57 33.03
#